data_AF-A0A4Y2SP46-F1
#
_entry.id   AF-A0A4Y2SP46-F1
#
_cell.length_a   1.000
_cell.length_b   1.000
_cell.length_c   1.000
_cell.angle_alpha   90.00
_cell.angle_beta   90.00
_cell.angle_gamma   90.00
#
_symmetry.space_group_name_H-M   'P 1'
#
loop_
_entity.id
_entity.type
_entity.pdbx_description
1 polymer ?
#
loop_
_entity_poly.entity_id
_entity_poly.type
_entity_poly.pdbx_seq_one_letter_code
_entity_poly.pdbx_strand_id
1 'polypeptide(L)' 'MSEEKDARGLLVIDTDCGSDDAMAIMAALGQWGRQSHRLVAVTCCFGNTTVENVCQNVLRVLHACGETE' A
#
# COMPACT_ATOMS: atom_id res chain seq x y z
N MET A 1 3.24 10.35 29.93
CA MET A 1 3.90 9.68 28.79
C MET A 1 3.56 10.51 27.58
N SER A 2 4.48 11.35 27.12
CA SER A 2 4.28 12.19 25.93
C SER A 2 4.20 11.28 24.70
N GLU A 3 3.14 11.40 23.91
CA GLU A 3 3.05 10.76 22.59
C GLU A 3 4.17 11.33 21.71
N GLU A 4 5.18 10.52 21.45
CA GLU A 4 6.21 10.85 20.47
C GLU A 4 5.56 10.75 19.09
N LYS A 5 5.33 11.90 18.45
CA LYS A 5 4.73 11.96 17.12
C LYS A 5 5.65 11.24 16.13
N ASP A 6 5.13 10.20 15.47
CA ASP A 6 5.78 9.58 14.31
C ASP A 6 6.09 10.69 13.28
N ALA A 7 7.37 10.94 13.05
CA ALA A 7 7.83 12.02 12.18
C ALA A 7 7.68 11.69 10.68
N ARG A 8 7.32 10.44 10.35
CA ARG A 8 7.11 9.99 8.97
C ARG A 8 5.84 10.58 8.38
N GLY A 9 5.86 10.83 7.07
CA GLY A 9 4.66 11.23 6.34
C GLY A 9 3.61 10.12 6.33
N LEU A 10 2.32 10.47 6.36
CA LEU A 10 1.24 9.50 6.15
C LEU A 10 1.00 9.32 4.65
N LEU A 11 0.82 8.07 4.22
CA LEU A 11 0.61 7.71 2.82
C LEU A 11 -0.70 6.95 2.64
N VAL A 12 -1.53 7.41 1.71
CA VAL A 12 -2.68 6.67 1.16
C VAL A 12 -2.39 6.43 -0.31
N ILE A 13 -2.59 5.20 -0.77
CA ILE A 13 -2.43 4.82 -2.18
C ILE A 13 -3.82 4.52 -2.76
N ASP A 14 -4.21 5.23 -3.82
CA ASP A 14 -5.38 4.88 -4.64
C ASP A 14 -4.90 4.33 -5.98
N THR A 15 -5.37 3.13 -6.35
CA THR A 15 -4.77 2.37 -7.46
C THR A 15 -5.75 1.40 -8.12
N ASP A 16 -5.55 1.13 -9.41
CA ASP A 16 -6.22 0.06 -10.17
C ASP A 16 -5.37 -1.23 -10.26
N CYS A 17 -4.31 -1.31 -9.45
CA CYS A 17 -3.46 -2.47 -9.17
C CYS A 17 -3.05 -3.31 -10.41
N GLY A 18 -2.43 -2.63 -11.38
CA GLY A 18 -1.60 -3.26 -12.40
C GLY A 18 -0.28 -3.81 -11.86
N SER A 19 0.57 -4.31 -12.76
CA SER A 19 1.88 -4.86 -12.37
C SER A 19 2.84 -3.80 -11.79
N ASP A 20 2.78 -2.58 -12.31
CA ASP A 20 3.56 -1.44 -11.86
C ASP A 20 3.04 -0.89 -10.52
N ASP A 21 1.72 -0.83 -10.33
CA ASP A 21 1.12 -0.50 -9.03
C ASP A 21 1.52 -1.50 -7.94
N ALA A 22 1.50 -2.79 -8.26
CA ALA A 22 1.94 -3.84 -7.35
C ALA A 22 3.38 -3.59 -6.89
N MET A 23 4.27 -3.23 -7.82
CA MET A 23 5.65 -2.85 -7.50
C MET A 23 5.73 -1.57 -6.67
N ALA A 24 4.86 -0.59 -6.90
CA ALA A 24 4.80 0.63 -6.10
C ALA A 24 4.35 0.36 -4.64
N ILE A 25 3.34 -0.49 -4.44
CA ILE A 25 2.90 -0.94 -3.11
C ILE A 25 4.05 -1.69 -2.42
N MET A 26 4.71 -2.62 -3.11
CA MET A 26 5.87 -3.34 -2.56
C MET A 26 7.01 -2.38 -2.17
N ALA A 27 7.27 -1.34 -2.97
CA ALA A 27 8.28 -0.33 -2.67
C ALA A 27 7.90 0.52 -1.45
N ALA A 28 6.62 0.91 -1.32
CA ALA A 28 6.12 1.63 -0.16
C ALA A 28 6.25 0.82 1.14
N LEU A 29 6.07 -0.51 1.05
CA LEU A 29 6.26 -1.46 2.15
C LEU A 29 7.71 -1.90 2.35
N GLY A 30 8.62 -1.58 1.41
CA GLY A 30 10.04 -1.87 1.53
C GLY A 30 10.71 -1.11 2.67
N GLN A 31 11.94 -1.49 3.03
CA GLN A 31 12.70 -0.85 4.13
C GLN A 31 12.77 0.68 3.98
N TRP A 32 13.06 1.16 2.77
CA TRP A 32 13.16 2.59 2.49
C TRP A 32 11.80 3.31 2.53
N GLY A 33 10.76 2.67 2.01
CA GLY A 33 9.38 3.19 2.05
C GLY A 33 8.90 3.36 3.48
N ARG A 34 9.08 2.33 4.32
CA ARG A 34 8.72 2.34 5.75
C ARG A 34 9.51 3.36 6.57
N GLN A 35 10.74 3.72 6.18
CA GLN A 35 11.50 4.78 6.86
C GLN A 35 11.00 6.18 6.51
N SER A 36 10.45 6.35 5.31
CA SER A 36 10.01 7.65 4.79
C SER A 36 8.56 7.96 5.12
N HIS A 37 7.71 6.94 5.07
CA HIS A 37 6.27 7.08 5.22
C HIS A 37 5.67 5.92 6.02
N ARG A 38 4.51 6.18 6.60
CA ARG A 38 3.61 5.17 7.13
C ARG A 38 2.43 5.02 6.17
N LEU A 39 2.36 3.88 5.47
CA LEU A 39 1.19 3.51 4.68
C LEU A 39 0.02 3.28 5.66
N VAL A 40 -1.07 4.03 5.50
CA VAL A 40 -2.24 3.96 6.39
C VAL A 40 -3.46 3.32 5.73
N ALA A 41 -3.55 3.38 4.40
CA ALA A 41 -4.62 2.77 3.64
C ALA A 41 -4.22 2.55 2.18
N VAL A 42 -4.82 1.53 1.57
CA VAL A 42 -4.85 1.35 0.12
C VAL A 42 -6.32 1.33 -0.31
N THR A 43 -6.69 2.20 -1.25
CA THR A 43 -8.01 2.24 -1.87
C THR A 43 -7.93 1.76 -3.31
N CYS A 44 -9.03 1.18 -3.80
CA CYS A 44 -9.07 0.56 -5.13
C CYS A 44 -9.99 1.36 -6.04
N CYS A 45 -9.49 1.70 -7.23
CA CYS A 45 -10.26 2.33 -8.29
C CYS A 45 -10.33 1.43 -9.54
N PHE A 46 -11.16 1.79 -10.53
CA PHE A 46 -11.33 0.99 -11.74
C PHE A 46 -10.27 1.37 -12.80
N GLY A 47 -9.82 0.39 -13.59
CA GLY A 47 -8.91 0.63 -14.72
C GLY A 47 -8.41 -0.67 -15.36
N ASN A 48 -7.20 -1.11 -15.00
CA ASN A 48 -6.53 -2.33 -15.48
C ASN A 48 -7.42 -3.59 -15.43
N THR A 49 -8.32 -3.69 -14.45
CA THR A 49 -9.34 -4.74 -14.35
C THR A 49 -10.56 -4.25 -13.57
N THR A 50 -11.55 -5.12 -13.32
CA THR A 50 -12.71 -4.77 -12.49
C THR A 50 -12.27 -4.46 -11.06
N VAL A 51 -12.99 -3.58 -10.37
CA VAL A 51 -12.62 -3.16 -9.00
C VAL A 51 -12.52 -4.37 -8.06
N GLU A 52 -13.34 -5.40 -8.23
CA GLU A 52 -13.25 -6.64 -7.45
C GLU A 52 -11.90 -7.35 -7.66
N ASN A 53 -11.43 -7.43 -8.91
CA ASN A 53 -10.14 -8.02 -9.22
C ASN A 53 -8.99 -7.13 -8.73
N VAL A 54 -9.14 -5.80 -8.80
CA VAL A 54 -8.17 -4.84 -8.24
C VAL A 54 -8.02 -5.06 -6.74
N CYS A 55 -9.13 -5.13 -6.00
CA CYS A 55 -9.12 -5.43 -4.56
C CYS A 55 -8.39 -6.75 -4.27
N GLN A 56 -8.64 -7.81 -5.05
CA GLN A 56 -7.95 -9.08 -4.90
C GLN A 56 -6.45 -8.98 -5.21
N ASN A 57 -6.06 -8.21 -6.23
CA ASN A 57 -4.65 -7.98 -6.56
C ASN A 57 -3.93 -7.23 -5.45
N VAL A 58 -4.51 -6.15 -4.92
CA VAL A 58 -3.96 -5.43 -3.76
C VAL A 58 -3.77 -6.37 -2.58
N LEU A 59 -4.78 -7.17 -2.22
CA LEU A 59 -4.67 -8.14 -1.11
C LEU A 59 -3.58 -9.18 -1.34
N ARG A 60 -3.39 -9.66 -2.57
CA ARG A 60 -2.29 -10.59 -2.92
C ARG A 60 -0.92 -9.93 -2.73
N VAL A 61 -0.78 -8.66 -3.12
CA VAL A 61 0.48 -7.91 -2.96
C VAL A 61 0.78 -7.68 -1.48
N LEU A 62 -0.20 -7.21 -0.71
CA LEU A 62 -0.07 -7.02 0.74
C LEU A 62 0.33 -8.34 1.43
N HIS A 63 -0.37 -9.43 1.10
CA HIS A 63 -0.04 -10.76 1.61
C HIS A 63 1.39 -11.21 1.24
N ALA A 64 1.83 -10.97 0.00
CA ALA A 64 3.19 -11.28 -0.43
C ALA A 64 4.26 -10.45 0.32
N CYS A 65 3.90 -9.25 0.78
CA CYS A 65 4.74 -8.41 1.63
C CYS A 65 4.66 -8.74 3.14
N GLY A 66 3.82 -9.71 3.52
CA GLY A 66 3.57 -10.06 4.93
C GLY A 66 2.71 -9.04 5.68
N GLU A 67 1.95 -8.19 4.97
CA GLU A 67 1.00 -7.25 5.54
C GLU A 67 -0.40 -7.83 5.40
N THR A 68 -0.96 -8.37 6.49
CA THR A 68 -2.28 -9.05 6.48
C THR A 68 -3.27 -8.48 7.49
N GLU A 69 -2.89 -7.42 8.22
CA GLU A 69 -3.70 -6.77 9.26
C GLU A 69 -3.84 -5.27 9.02
#